data_AF-A0A8J7W8V6-F1
#
_entry.id   AF-A0A8J7W8V6-F1
#
_cell.length_a   1.000
_cell.length_b   1.000
_cell.length_c   1.000
_cell.angle_alpha   90.00
_cell.angle_beta   90.00
_cell.angle_gamma   90.00
#
_symmetry.space_group_name_H-M   'P 1'
#
loop_
_entity.id
_entity.type
_entity.pdbx_description
1 polymer ?
#
loop_
_entity_poly.entity_id
_entity_poly.type
_entity_poly.pdbx_seq_one_letter_code
_entity_poly.pdbx_strand_id
1 'polypeptide(L)'
;MAQHLAGRSLWTCIEGEAVRRYLNALFFTVRAKGLSLTLPLNCDSPHERRDYRMTVLPRGQGRITVLLELMSRAPQDRLVPVADGPPVRCGICCAPQADHPGDGVQPPRSCIGTVEIVCCDCRGRALEQIAAIADRRGSTSGDWLV
;
A
#
# COMPACT_ATOMS: atom_id res chain seq x y z
N MET A 1 -15.27 16.25 2.00
CA MET A 1 -15.42 14.88 1.47
C MET A 1 -15.05 13.76 2.45
N ALA A 2 -14.30 13.98 3.54
CA ALA A 2 -13.92 12.91 4.48
C ALA A 2 -15.07 12.34 5.34
N GLN A 3 -16.17 13.08 5.53
CA GLN A 3 -17.27 12.69 6.43
C GLN A 3 -18.15 11.55 5.88
N HIS A 4 -18.09 11.23 4.58
CA HIS A 4 -18.93 10.19 3.97
C HIS A 4 -18.33 8.77 3.97
N LEU A 5 -17.13 8.59 4.53
CA LEU A 5 -16.45 7.28 4.58
C LEU A 5 -16.45 6.65 5.98
N ALA A 6 -16.85 7.40 7.01
CA ALA A 6 -16.98 6.85 8.37
C ALA A 6 -18.04 5.74 8.40
N GLY A 7 -17.69 4.58 8.97
CA GLY A 7 -18.57 3.41 9.04
C GLY A 7 -18.61 2.55 7.77
N ARG A 8 -17.90 2.94 6.69
CA ARG A 8 -17.75 2.11 5.50
C ARG A 8 -16.54 1.19 5.60
N SER A 9 -16.63 0.06 4.90
CA SER A 9 -15.51 -0.88 4.79
C SER A 9 -14.36 -0.24 4.02
N LEU A 10 -13.13 -0.34 4.54
CA LEU A 10 -11.92 0.12 3.84
C LEU A 10 -11.82 -0.46 2.42
N TRP A 11 -12.31 -1.69 2.21
CA TRP A 11 -12.28 -2.38 0.93
C TRP A 11 -13.12 -1.72 -0.16
N THR A 12 -14.10 -0.88 0.20
CA THR A 12 -14.85 -0.10 -0.80
C THR A 12 -14.03 1.04 -1.41
N CYS A 13 -12.92 1.40 -0.78
CA CYS A 13 -12.03 2.48 -1.21
C CYS A 13 -10.74 1.97 -1.85
N ILE A 14 -10.53 0.64 -1.85
CA ILE A 14 -9.36 0.01 -2.46
C ILE A 14 -9.82 -0.68 -3.73
N GLU A 15 -9.29 -0.22 -4.85
CA GLU A 15 -9.47 -0.85 -6.16
C GLU A 15 -8.31 -1.84 -6.44
N GLY A 16 -8.50 -2.74 -7.41
CA GLY A 16 -7.49 -3.72 -7.78
C GLY A 16 -7.42 -4.96 -6.86
N GLU A 17 -7.64 -6.15 -7.45
CA GLU A 17 -7.59 -7.42 -6.71
C GLU A 17 -6.19 -7.70 -6.13
N ALA A 18 -5.12 -7.35 -6.85
CA ALA A 18 -3.75 -7.54 -6.37
C ALA A 18 -3.47 -6.72 -5.11
N VAL A 19 -3.91 -5.46 -5.08
CA VAL A 19 -3.76 -4.54 -3.95
C VAL A 19 -4.59 -5.03 -2.75
N ARG A 20 -5.84 -5.45 -3.00
CA ARG A 20 -6.72 -6.02 -1.97
C ARG A 20 -6.10 -7.27 -1.32
N ARG A 21 -5.62 -8.22 -2.11
CA ARG A 21 -4.97 -9.44 -1.60
C ARG A 21 -3.74 -9.11 -0.78
N TYR A 22 -2.89 -8.20 -1.29
CA TYR A 22 -1.68 -7.77 -0.60
C TYR A 22 -2.00 -7.12 0.75
N LEU A 23 -2.89 -6.13 0.79
CA LEU A 23 -3.29 -5.46 2.03
C LEU A 23 -3.97 -6.43 2.99
N ASN A 24 -4.81 -7.35 2.50
CA ASN A 24 -5.46 -8.33 3.35
C ASN A 24 -4.44 -9.28 4.01
N ALA A 25 -3.42 -9.73 3.28
CA ALA A 25 -2.34 -10.56 3.82
C ALA A 25 -1.54 -9.81 4.91
N LEU A 26 -1.27 -8.52 4.70
CA LEU A 26 -0.60 -7.68 5.69
C LEU A 26 -1.46 -7.50 6.95
N PHE A 27 -2.75 -7.17 6.77
CA PHE A 27 -3.68 -7.00 7.87
C PHE A 27 -3.89 -8.30 8.66
N PHE A 28 -3.91 -9.45 7.97
CA PHE A 28 -3.95 -10.75 8.62
C PHE A 28 -2.69 -10.99 9.43
N THR A 29 -1.50 -10.70 8.86
CA THR A 29 -0.22 -10.86 9.55
C THR A 29 -0.13 -9.98 10.80
N VAL A 30 -0.54 -8.71 10.70
CA VAL A 30 -0.61 -7.78 11.84
C VAL A 30 -1.55 -8.29 12.92
N ARG A 31 -2.73 -8.82 12.56
CA ARG A 31 -3.68 -9.42 13.52
C ARG A 31 -3.11 -10.66 14.20
N ALA A 32 -2.58 -11.59 13.42
CA ALA A 32 -2.11 -12.89 13.90
C ALA A 32 -0.87 -12.75 14.77
N LYS A 33 0.08 -11.90 14.38
CA LYS A 33 1.34 -11.70 15.10
C LYS A 33 1.30 -10.56 16.11
N GLY A 34 0.24 -9.76 16.10
CA GLY A 34 0.11 -8.57 16.95
C GLY A 34 1.22 -7.54 16.71
N LEU A 35 1.69 -7.36 15.48
CA LEU A 35 2.81 -6.46 15.13
C LEU A 35 2.28 -5.14 14.55
N SER A 36 2.95 -4.01 14.82
CA SER A 36 2.67 -2.75 14.14
C SER A 36 3.51 -2.64 12.87
N LEU A 37 2.93 -2.20 11.76
CA LEU A 37 3.61 -2.11 10.46
C LEU A 37 3.34 -0.74 9.81
N THR A 38 4.36 -0.15 9.19
CA THR A 38 4.27 1.22 8.63
C THR A 38 4.78 1.24 7.19
N LEU A 39 3.88 1.47 6.24
CA LEU A 39 4.16 1.41 4.80
C LEU A 39 3.92 2.75 4.12
N PRO A 40 4.66 3.08 3.05
CA PRO A 40 4.18 4.09 2.11
C PRO A 40 2.93 3.56 1.39
N LEU A 41 1.93 4.42 1.23
CA LEU A 41 0.73 4.17 0.43
C LEU A 41 0.47 5.40 -0.43
N ASN A 42 0.43 5.22 -1.74
CA ASN A 42 -0.03 6.26 -2.63
C ASN A 42 -1.54 6.13 -2.85
N CYS A 43 -2.23 7.27 -2.90
CA CYS A 43 -3.63 7.38 -3.32
C CYS A 43 -3.70 8.39 -4.46
N ASP A 44 -3.70 7.88 -5.68
CA ASP A 44 -3.84 8.69 -6.88
C ASP A 44 -5.33 8.85 -7.23
N SER A 45 -5.70 10.09 -7.52
CA SER A 45 -6.98 10.46 -8.11
C SER A 45 -6.74 11.12 -9.46
N PRO A 46 -7.76 11.25 -10.34
CA PRO A 46 -7.60 11.82 -11.67
C PRO A 46 -6.93 13.20 -11.73
N HIS A 47 -6.95 13.98 -10.65
CA HIS A 47 -6.46 15.36 -10.60
C HIS A 47 -5.40 15.60 -9.54
N GLU A 48 -5.12 14.60 -8.72
CA GLU A 48 -4.31 14.81 -7.52
C GLU A 48 -3.69 13.51 -7.06
N ARG A 49 -2.40 13.59 -6.79
CA ARG A 49 -1.61 12.55 -6.17
C ARG A 49 -1.42 12.86 -4.69
N ARG A 50 -1.65 11.86 -3.82
CA ARG A 50 -1.39 11.95 -2.39
C ARG A 50 -0.50 10.80 -1.96
N ASP A 51 0.66 11.12 -1.40
CA ASP A 51 1.48 10.11 -0.76
C ASP A 51 1.16 10.10 0.74
N TYR A 52 0.81 8.93 1.26
CA TYR A 52 0.53 8.68 2.66
C TYR A 52 1.57 7.77 3.28
N ARG A 53 1.77 7.92 4.59
CA ARG A 53 2.34 6.90 5.45
C ARG A 53 1.19 6.17 6.14
N MET A 54 1.01 4.90 5.80
CA MET A 54 0.02 4.02 6.40
C MET A 54 0.63 3.27 7.56
N THR A 55 0.07 3.44 8.76
CA THR A 55 0.44 2.65 9.94
C THR A 55 -0.71 1.71 10.30
N VAL A 56 -0.43 0.41 10.33
CA VAL A 56 -1.37 -0.64 10.72
C VAL A 56 -1.00 -1.10 12.12
N LEU A 57 -1.87 -0.80 13.08
CA LEU A 57 -1.71 -1.13 14.48
C LEU A 57 -2.59 -2.33 14.85
N PRO A 58 -2.05 -3.34 15.53
CA PRO A 58 -2.87 -4.41 16.09
C PRO A 58 -3.74 -3.83 17.21
N ARG A 59 -4.96 -4.34 17.32
CA ARG A 59 -5.85 -4.10 18.45
C ARG A 59 -6.21 -5.45 19.06
N GLY A 60 -6.55 -5.44 20.36
CA GLY A 60 -7.05 -6.64 21.02
C GLY A 60 -8.23 -7.26 20.25
N GLN A 61 -8.46 -8.57 20.47
CA GLN A 61 -9.57 -9.32 19.87
C GLN A 61 -9.52 -9.42 18.34
N GLY A 62 -8.32 -9.52 17.75
CA GLY A 62 -8.16 -9.74 16.31
C GLY A 62 -8.57 -8.54 15.46
N ARG A 63 -8.62 -7.34 16.03
CA ARG A 63 -8.93 -6.08 15.33
C ARG A 63 -7.64 -5.37 14.93
N ILE A 64 -7.76 -4.40 14.03
CA ILE A 64 -6.65 -3.49 13.67
C ILE A 64 -7.15 -2.05 13.59
N THR A 65 -6.22 -1.12 13.72
CA THR A 65 -6.42 0.28 13.36
C THR A 65 -5.48 0.61 12.22
N VAL A 66 -6.02 1.18 11.14
CA VAL A 66 -5.23 1.72 10.03
C VAL A 66 -5.24 3.24 10.15
N LEU A 67 -4.05 3.83 10.27
CA LEU A 67 -3.84 5.27 10.32
C LEU A 67 -3.17 5.70 9.01
N LEU A 68 -3.65 6.80 8.42
CA LEU A 68 -3.05 7.40 7.23
C LEU A 68 -2.57 8.81 7.57
N GLU A 69 -1.26 9.02 7.51
CA GLU A 69 -0.62 10.33 7.66
C GLU A 69 -0.30 10.86 6.26
N LEU A 70 -0.83 12.02 5.89
CA LEU A 70 -0.53 12.64 4.60
C LEU A 70 0.91 13.15 4.61
N MET A 71 1.74 12.62 3.72
CA MET A 71 3.15 13.01 3.60
C MET A 71 3.35 14.10 2.55
N SER A 72 2.67 13.96 1.41
CA SER A 72 2.77 14.93 0.32
C SER A 72 1.46 14.94 -0.48
N ARG A 73 1.24 16.07 -1.17
CA ARG A 73 0.16 16.25 -2.13
C ARG A 73 0.71 16.99 -3.34
N ALA A 74 0.43 16.50 -4.53
CA ALA A 74 0.79 17.18 -5.78
C ALA A 74 -0.40 17.17 -6.75
N PRO A 75 -0.60 18.24 -7.54
CA PRO A 75 -1.50 18.18 -8.67
C PRO A 75 -1.02 17.10 -9.64
N GLN A 76 -1.97 16.38 -10.23
CA GLN A 76 -1.69 15.37 -11.23
C GLN A 76 -2.11 15.93 -12.59
N ASP A 77 -1.19 15.88 -13.56
CA ASP A 77 -1.50 16.26 -14.94
C ASP A 77 -2.62 15.38 -15.49
N ARG A 78 -3.45 15.98 -16.36
CA ARG A 78 -4.62 15.34 -16.97
C ARG A 78 -4.27 13.94 -17.48
N LEU A 79 -5.13 12.98 -17.12
CA LEU A 79 -5.06 11.61 -17.63
C LEU A 79 -4.93 11.65 -19.16
N VAL A 80 -3.83 11.15 -19.70
CA VAL A 80 -3.63 11.07 -21.15
C VAL A 80 -4.04 9.67 -21.61
N PRO A 81 -4.87 9.51 -22.65
CA PRO A 81 -5.13 8.20 -23.24
C PRO A 81 -3.80 7.58 -23.71
N VAL A 82 -3.52 6.35 -23.29
CA VAL A 82 -2.37 5.59 -23.80
C VAL A 82 -2.80 4.88 -25.06
N ALA A 83 -2.06 5.09 -26.16
CA ALA A 83 -2.34 4.44 -27.44
C ALA A 83 -2.07 2.92 -27.36
N ASP A 84 -1.08 2.50 -26.58
CA ASP A 84 -0.57 1.12 -26.50
C ASP A 84 -1.02 0.37 -25.24
N GLY A 85 -2.34 0.26 -25.06
CA GLY A 85 -2.92 -0.53 -23.97
C GLY A 85 -2.81 0.12 -22.58
N PRO A 86 -3.44 -0.48 -21.56
CA PRO A 86 -3.46 0.09 -20.22
C PRO A 86 -2.09 -0.05 -19.57
N PRO A 87 -1.48 1.02 -19.05
CA PRO A 87 -0.20 0.89 -18.39
C PRO A 87 -0.33 0.13 -17.08
N VAL A 88 0.70 -0.65 -16.78
CA VAL A 88 0.81 -1.43 -15.56
C VAL A 88 1.59 -0.62 -14.51
N ARG A 89 0.99 -0.44 -13.35
CA ARG A 89 1.59 0.29 -12.23
C ARG A 89 1.42 -0.47 -10.92
N CYS A 90 2.31 -0.18 -9.98
CA CYS A 90 2.13 -0.65 -8.62
C CYS A 90 1.00 0.12 -7.93
N GLY A 91 -0.05 -0.54 -7.46
CA GLY A 91 -1.15 0.11 -6.72
C GLY A 91 -0.79 0.51 -5.27
N ILE A 92 0.48 0.35 -4.85
CA ILE A 92 0.97 0.78 -3.53
C ILE A 92 1.86 2.02 -3.63
N CYS A 93 2.79 2.05 -4.58
CA CYS A 93 3.73 3.17 -4.74
C CYS A 93 3.56 3.96 -6.05
N CYS A 94 2.65 3.53 -6.93
CA CYS A 94 2.42 4.08 -8.27
C CYS A 94 3.65 4.13 -9.18
N ALA A 95 4.67 3.31 -8.88
CA ALA A 95 5.79 3.12 -9.79
C ALA A 95 5.32 2.39 -11.06
N PRO A 96 5.74 2.83 -12.26
CA PRO A 96 5.52 2.07 -13.48
C PRO A 96 6.29 0.76 -13.42
N GLN A 97 5.73 -0.32 -13.99
CA GLN A 97 6.47 -1.57 -14.12
C GLN A 97 7.43 -1.46 -15.31
N ALA A 98 8.73 -1.57 -15.05
CA ALA A 98 9.78 -1.44 -16.07
C ALA A 98 9.85 -2.65 -17.04
N ASP A 99 9.22 -3.78 -16.70
CA ASP A 99 9.35 -5.06 -17.42
C ASP A 99 8.24 -5.34 -18.44
N HIS A 100 7.47 -4.35 -18.88
CA HIS A 100 6.63 -4.57 -20.06
C HIS A 100 7.50 -4.44 -21.32
N PRO A 101 7.68 -5.50 -22.13
CA PRO A 101 8.42 -5.42 -23.38
C PRO A 101 7.58 -4.61 -24.38
N GLY A 102 7.89 -3.32 -24.49
CA GLY A 102 7.18 -2.38 -25.34
C GLY A 102 7.64 -0.97 -25.04
N ASP A 103 8.81 -0.64 -25.61
CA ASP A 103 9.42 0.68 -25.75
C ASP A 103 9.71 1.49 -24.48
N GLY A 104 10.93 2.04 -24.42
CA GLY A 104 11.42 2.90 -23.34
C GLY A 104 10.69 4.24 -23.18
N VAL A 105 9.42 4.30 -23.54
CA VAL A 105 8.51 5.40 -23.29
C VAL A 105 7.97 5.22 -21.89
N GLN A 106 8.35 6.10 -20.98
CA GLN A 106 7.76 6.13 -19.65
C GLN A 106 6.25 6.39 -19.81
N PRO A 107 5.37 5.45 -19.42
CA PRO A 107 3.94 5.65 -19.61
C PRO A 107 3.49 6.89 -18.84
N PRO A 108 2.49 7.63 -19.34
CA PRO A 108 1.98 8.78 -18.63
C PRO A 108 1.59 8.35 -17.21
N ARG A 109 1.97 9.16 -16.22
CA ARG A 109 1.81 8.83 -14.79
C ARG A 109 0.34 8.67 -14.39
N SER A 110 -0.57 9.14 -15.25
CA SER A 110 -1.99 9.21 -15.03
C SER A 110 -2.71 8.64 -16.27
N CYS A 111 -3.35 7.47 -16.14
CA CYS A 111 -4.05 6.79 -17.24
C CYS A 111 -5.41 6.24 -16.80
N ILE A 112 -6.35 6.15 -17.74
CA ILE A 112 -7.65 5.49 -17.54
C ILE A 112 -7.48 3.99 -17.81
N GLY A 113 -7.93 3.14 -16.87
CA GLY A 113 -7.94 1.68 -17.05
C GLY A 113 -6.64 0.96 -16.68
N THR A 114 -5.84 1.47 -15.75
CA THR A 114 -4.57 0.85 -15.33
C THR A 114 -4.72 -0.53 -14.72
N VAL A 115 -3.84 -1.46 -15.07
CA VAL A 115 -3.70 -2.73 -14.33
C VAL A 115 -2.84 -2.47 -13.10
N GLU A 116 -3.42 -2.68 -11.92
CA GLU A 116 -2.73 -2.49 -10.64
C GLU A 116 -2.12 -3.79 -10.15
N ILE A 117 -0.79 -3.80 -10.03
CA ILE A 117 0.00 -4.87 -9.44
C ILE A 117 0.59 -4.42 -8.09
N VAL A 118 1.33 -5.31 -7.41
CA VAL A 118 2.20 -4.91 -6.29
C VAL A 118 3.63 -5.30 -6.64
N CYS A 119 4.50 -4.30 -6.84
CA CYS A 119 5.88 -4.49 -7.27
C CYS A 119 6.75 -5.19 -6.22
N CYS A 120 7.89 -5.73 -6.67
CA CYS A 120 8.85 -6.44 -5.82
C CYS A 120 9.35 -5.57 -4.66
N ASP A 121 9.60 -4.28 -4.87
CA ASP A 121 10.07 -3.38 -3.83
C ASP A 121 9.04 -3.20 -2.70
N CYS A 122 7.76 -3.03 -3.05
CA CYS A 122 6.69 -2.91 -2.05
C CYS A 122 6.48 -4.21 -1.28
N ARG A 123 6.66 -5.37 -1.93
CA ARG A 123 6.65 -6.67 -1.26
C ARG A 123 7.86 -6.81 -0.33
N GLY A 124 9.05 -6.51 -0.82
CA GLY A 124 10.32 -6.57 -0.09
C GLY A 124 10.30 -5.73 1.18
N ARG A 125 9.94 -4.45 1.08
CA ARG A 125 9.83 -3.55 2.24
C ARG A 125 8.87 -4.07 3.32
N ALA A 126 7.74 -4.65 2.91
CA ALA A 126 6.80 -5.20 3.87
C ALA A 126 7.36 -6.45 4.56
N LEU A 127 8.01 -7.34 3.80
CA LEU A 127 8.66 -8.53 4.35
C LEU A 127 9.81 -8.17 5.30
N GLU A 128 10.65 -7.22 4.92
CA GLU A 128 11.76 -6.71 5.75
C GLU A 128 11.25 -6.14 7.07
N GLN A 129 10.17 -5.34 7.05
CA GLN A 129 9.57 -4.85 8.29
C GLN A 129 9.02 -5.98 9.15
N ILE A 130 8.30 -6.93 8.55
CA ILE A 130 7.76 -8.09 9.29
C ILE A 130 8.88 -8.88 9.95
N ALA A 131 9.99 -9.13 9.23
CA ALA A 131 11.17 -9.82 9.73
C ALA A 131 11.82 -9.04 10.88
N ALA A 132 12.13 -7.76 10.66
CA ALA A 132 12.78 -6.91 11.66
C ALA A 132 11.97 -6.79 12.97
N ILE A 133 10.63 -6.79 12.89
CA ILE A 133 9.79 -6.74 14.09
C ILE A 133 9.74 -8.12 14.78
N ALA A 134 9.75 -9.22 14.01
CA ALA A 134 9.81 -10.57 14.56
C ALA A 134 11.11 -10.80 15.34
N ASP A 135 12.25 -10.37 14.80
CA ASP A 135 13.57 -10.52 15.45
C ASP A 135 13.64 -9.76 16.78
N ARG A 136 13.09 -8.55 16.85
CA ARG A 136 13.03 -7.76 18.09
C ARG A 136 12.21 -8.42 19.19
N ARG A 137 11.19 -9.21 18.84
CA ARG A 137 10.39 -9.98 19.82
C ARG A 137 11.06 -11.27 20.26
N GLY A 138 11.87 -11.88 19.40
CA GLY A 138 12.75 -12.99 19.78
C GLY A 138 13.78 -12.57 20.83
N SER A 139 14.24 -11.31 20.78
CA SER A 139 15.26 -10.79 21.70
C SER A 139 14.75 -10.38 23.09
N THR A 140 13.43 -10.30 23.34
CA THR A 140 12.86 -9.94 24.65
C THR A 140 12.35 -11.14 25.45
N SER A 141 12.78 -12.36 25.11
CA SER A 141 12.51 -13.58 25.88
C SER A 141 13.76 -14.00 26.67
N GLY A 142 14.23 -13.12 27.54
CA GLY A 142 15.28 -13.39 28.52
C GLY A 142 15.23 -12.28 29.57
N ASP A 143 15.23 -12.65 30.84
CA ASP A 143 15.26 -11.75 32.01
C ASP A 143 13.96 -11.06 32.40
N TRP A 144 12.96 -11.88 32.75
CA TRP A 144 12.15 -11.60 33.94
C TRP A 144 11.87 -12.91 34.68
N LEU A 145 12.82 -13.38 35.49
CA LEU A 145 12.54 -14.34 36.56
C LEU A 145 13.64 -14.26 37.64
N VAL A 146 13.16 -13.91 38.83
CA VAL A 146 13.73 -14.01 40.20
C VAL A 146 14.73 -12.94 40.61
#